data_AF-M0NWG0-F1
#
_entry.id   AF-M0NWG0-F1
#
_cell.length_a   1.000
_cell.length_b   1.000
_cell.length_c   1.000
_cell.angle_alpha   90.00
_cell.angle_beta   90.00
_cell.angle_gamma   90.00
#
_symmetry.space_group_name_H-M   'P 1'
#
loop_
_entity.id
_entity.type
_entity.pdbx_description
1 polymer ?
#
loop_
_entity_poly.entity_id
_entity_poly.type
_entity_poly.pdbx_seq_one_letter_code
_entity_poly.pdbx_strand_id
1 'polypeptide(L)' 'MITEWERSDGYATVRVRERGDGGFVARLDVMEQADDESAYERERFDEREAALDRAAAWREERNID' A
#
# COMPACT_ATOMS: atom_id res chain seq x y z
N MET A 1 14.82 -2.06 2.28
CA MET A 1 14.06 -3.12 1.60
C MET A 1 12.74 -2.59 1.02
N ILE A 2 12.21 -3.21 -0.05
CA ILE A 2 10.88 -2.93 -0.63
C ILE A 2 10.05 -4.22 -0.68
N THR A 3 8.76 -4.12 -0.39
CA THR A 3 7.75 -5.16 -0.64
C THR A 3 6.56 -4.51 -1.34
N GLU A 4 6.05 -5.12 -2.39
CA GLU A 4 5.02 -4.55 -3.26
C GLU A 4 4.05 -5.65 -3.70
N TRP A 5 2.79 -5.25 -3.84
CA TRP A 5 1.67 -6.08 -4.25
C TRP A 5 0.79 -5.29 -5.23
N GLU A 6 0.25 -5.98 -6.22
CA GLU A 6 -0.58 -5.38 -7.26
C GLU A 6 -1.84 -6.23 -7.44
N ARG A 7 -2.99 -5.55 -7.62
CA ARG A 7 -4.24 -6.22 -7.95
C ARG A 7 -4.14 -6.82 -9.35
N SER A 8 -4.77 -7.95 -9.59
CA SER A 8 -4.66 -8.66 -10.87
C SER A 8 -5.12 -7.87 -12.11
N ASP A 9 -5.86 -6.78 -11.92
CA ASP A 9 -6.28 -5.89 -13.00
C ASP A 9 -5.35 -4.69 -13.24
N GLY A 10 -4.27 -4.56 -12.46
CA GLY A 10 -3.27 -3.50 -12.60
C GLY A 10 -3.73 -2.11 -12.12
N TYR A 11 -4.91 -2.01 -11.50
CA TYR A 11 -5.48 -0.72 -11.07
C TYR A 11 -5.28 -0.41 -9.59
N ALA A 12 -4.69 -1.31 -8.81
CA ALA A 12 -4.36 -1.01 -7.42
C ALA A 12 -3.01 -1.61 -7.03
N THR A 13 -2.19 -0.82 -6.34
CA THR A 13 -0.87 -1.22 -5.86
C THR A 13 -0.72 -0.86 -4.39
N VAL A 14 -0.24 -1.80 -3.59
CA VAL A 14 0.20 -1.56 -2.21
C VAL A 14 1.70 -1.76 -2.14
N ARG A 15 2.41 -0.84 -1.50
CA ARG A 15 3.87 -0.89 -1.36
C ARG A 15 4.31 -0.53 0.04
N VAL A 16 5.17 -1.36 0.60
CA VAL A 16 5.93 -1.07 1.83
C VAL A 16 7.40 -0.84 1.47
N ARG A 17 7.97 0.26 1.95
CA ARG A 17 9.41 0.54 1.83
C ARG A 17 10.02 0.93 3.15
N GLU A 18 11.21 0.43 3.40
CA GLU A 18 12.11 0.92 4.45
C GLU A 18 12.75 2.24 4.04
N ARG A 19 13.01 3.11 5.01
CA ARG A 19 13.70 4.39 4.84
C ARG A 19 15.13 4.29 5.35
N GLY A 20 15.98 5.22 4.92
CA GLY A 20 17.38 5.30 5.38
C GLY A 20 17.50 5.60 6.88
N ASP A 21 16.45 6.15 7.48
CA ASP A 21 16.30 6.45 8.91
C ASP A 21 15.81 5.24 9.75
N GLY A 22 15.61 4.06 9.15
CA GLY A 22 15.17 2.84 9.85
C GLY A 22 13.65 2.68 9.99
N GLY A 23 12.86 3.69 9.64
CA GLY A 23 11.40 3.61 9.59
C GLY A 23 10.85 3.04 8.28
N PHE A 24 9.53 2.85 8.21
CA PHE A 24 8.81 2.24 7.10
C PHE A 24 7.71 3.16 6.56
N VAL A 25 7.33 2.95 5.30
CA VAL A 25 6.21 3.63 4.63
C VAL A 25 5.36 2.61 3.92
N ALA A 26 4.07 2.59 4.22
CA ALA A 26 3.08 1.91 3.43
C ALA A 26 2.38 2.94 2.51
N ARG A 27 2.14 2.57 1.25
CA ARG A 27 1.39 3.37 0.28
C ARG A 27 0.36 2.48 -0.42
N LEU A 28 -0.84 3.01 -0.60
CA LEU A 28 -1.88 2.47 -1.48
C LEU A 28 -2.08 3.46 -2.64
N ASP A 29 -2.13 2.94 -3.85
CA ASP A 29 -2.40 3.68 -5.08
C ASP A 29 -3.50 2.94 -5.84
N VAL A 30 -4.68 3.54 -5.98
CA VAL A 30 -5.83 2.96 -6.69
C VAL A 30 -6.23 3.89 -7.82
N MET A 31 -6.08 3.38 -9.04
CA MET A 31 -6.52 3.99 -10.29
C MET A 31 -7.90 3.41 -10.68
N GLU A 32 -8.93 3.60 -9.86
CA GLU A 32 -10.26 3.11 -10.24
C GLU A 32 -10.83 3.97 -11.39
N GLN A 33 -11.18 3.34 -12.53
CA GLN A 33 -11.91 4.02 -13.61
C GLN A 33 -13.39 4.12 -13.26
N ALA A 34 -13.75 5.01 -12.34
CA ALA A 34 -15.13 5.43 -12.12
C ALA A 34 -15.16 6.94 -11.80
N ASP A 35 -16.30 7.59 -12.02
CA ASP A 35 -16.49 9.04 -11.84
C ASP A 35 -16.19 9.58 -10.42
N ASP A 36 -15.98 8.69 -9.45
CA ASP A 36 -15.59 9.00 -8.06
C ASP A 36 -14.16 8.52 -7.77
N GLU A 37 -13.21 9.42 -8.05
CA GLU A 37 -11.90 9.62 -7.41
C GLU A 37 -10.90 8.44 -7.30
N SER A 38 -9.71 8.65 -7.88
CA SER A 38 -8.52 7.84 -7.60
C SER A 38 -8.14 7.91 -6.12
N ALA A 39 -7.99 6.77 -5.44
CA ALA A 39 -7.61 6.74 -4.03
C ALA A 39 -6.08 6.67 -3.85
N TYR A 40 -5.53 7.62 -3.10
CA TYR A 40 -4.13 7.65 -2.71
C TYR A 40 -4.01 7.72 -1.19
N GLU A 41 -3.36 6.74 -0.59
CA GLU A 41 -3.07 6.73 0.85
C GLU A 41 -1.59 6.46 1.12
N ARG A 42 -1.06 7.12 2.15
CA ARG A 42 0.34 6.97 2.56
C ARG A 42 0.50 7.14 4.06
N GLU A 43 1.10 6.13 4.69
CA GLU A 43 1.33 6.10 6.13
C GLU A 43 2.79 5.75 6.46
N ARG A 44 3.24 6.22 7.63
CA ARG A 44 4.61 6.05 8.12
C ARG A 44 4.59 5.30 9.43
N PHE A 45 5.55 4.39 9.60
CA PHE A 45 5.64 3.54 10.77
C PHE A 45 7.09 3.46 11.23
N ASP A 46 7.32 3.33 12.52
CA ASP A 46 8.65 3.06 13.06
C ASP A 46 9.00 1.58 12.95
N GLU A 47 7.99 0.71 12.92
CA GLU A 47 8.14 -0.75 12.90
C GLU A 47 7.69 -1.36 11.56
N ARG A 48 8.44 -2.36 11.09
CA ARG A 48 8.12 -3.06 9.84
C ARG A 48 6.79 -3.78 9.91
N GLU A 49 6.51 -4.42 11.05
CA GLU A 49 5.30 -5.21 11.28
C GLU A 49 4.05 -4.34 11.14
N ALA A 50 4.02 -3.18 11.80
CA ALA A 50 2.93 -2.22 11.68
C ALA A 50 2.70 -1.74 10.23
N ALA A 51 3.78 -1.52 9.46
CA ALA A 51 3.65 -1.17 8.04
C ALA A 51 3.08 -2.31 7.19
N LEU A 52 3.39 -3.56 7.54
CA LEU A 52 2.87 -4.74 6.87
C LEU A 52 1.41 -5.00 7.25
N ASP A 53 1.03 -4.81 8.50
CA ASP A 53 -0.36 -4.95 8.95
C ASP A 53 -1.26 -3.94 8.23
N ARG A 54 -0.78 -2.69 8.10
CA ARG A 54 -1.53 -1.70 7.33
C ARG A 54 -1.63 -2.06 5.86
N ALA A 55 -0.55 -2.56 5.28
CA ALA A 55 -0.56 -3.06 3.90
C ALA A 55 -1.54 -4.23 3.73
N ALA A 56 -1.58 -5.17 4.68
CA ALA A 56 -2.51 -6.29 4.66
C ALA A 56 -3.97 -5.83 4.74
N ALA A 57 -4.28 -4.84 5.58
CA ALA A 57 -5.62 -4.26 5.67
C ALA A 57 -6.07 -3.64 4.33
N TRP A 58 -5.20 -2.86 3.67
CA TRP A 58 -5.52 -2.33 2.34
C TRP A 58 -5.66 -3.43 1.29
N ARG A 59 -4.83 -4.46 1.36
CA ARG A 59 -4.90 -5.58 0.43
C ARG A 59 -6.23 -6.34 0.57
N GLU A 60 -6.71 -6.54 1.80
CA GLU A 60 -8.01 -7.15 2.04
C GLU A 60 -9.15 -6.27 1.53
N GLU A 61 -9.16 -4.98 1.87
CA GLU A 61 -10.20 -4.03 1.44
C GLU A 61 -10.30 -3.92 -0.08
N ARG A 62 -9.15 -3.92 -0.76
CA ARG A 62 -9.05 -3.68 -2.21
C ARG A 62 -8.88 -4.95 -3.04
N ASN A 63 -8.95 -6.12 -2.41
CA ASN A 63 -8.77 -7.44 -3.04
C ASN A 63 -7.45 -7.52 -3.85
N ILE A 64 -6.33 -7.17 -3.21
CA ILE A 64 -4.97 -7.17 -3.78
C ILE A 64 -4.22 -8.41 -3.30
N ASP A 65 -3.64 -9.17 -4.25
CA ASP A 65 -2.94 -10.44 -3.99
C ASP A 65 -1.58 -10.28 -3.30
#